data_AF-D3FCU6-F1
#
_entry.id   AF-D3FCU6-F1
#
_cell.length_a   1.000
_cell.length_b   1.000
_cell.length_c   1.000
_cell.angle_alpha   90.00
_cell.angle_beta   90.00
_cell.angle_gamma   90.00
#
_symmetry.space_group_name_H-M   'P 1'
#
loop_
_entity.id
_entity.type
_entity.pdbx_description
1 polymer ?
#
loop_
_entity_poly.entity_id
_entity_poly.type
_entity_poly.pdbx_seq_one_letter_code
_entity_poly.pdbx_strand_id
1 'polypeptide(L)'
;MPSRSTSSRLTRAAGAERMALLRERDKLTRRRDATAAQLAAIEEQLSDVEERLELIDRLVPEAANVHPLPARGVESGDGLKGAAIRQAAIDVLLARPGGAEPIHYKTWFHELETAGHHVAGKDPLAVFLTQISRSPVVRRTSRSGVYELDFDAPANLRARLERLHARLSEQSHAPGSAADRVERDRVVAEIAIAERALDEAEGALPARGDGRERAAGHERGATHDRGRERAAG
;
A
#
# COMPACT_ATOMS: atom_id res chain seq x y z
N MET A 1 37.14 19.84 -43.98
CA MET A 1 36.01 19.23 -43.24
C MET A 1 34.93 20.30 -43.02
N PRO A 2 33.98 20.50 -43.95
CA PRO A 2 32.97 21.54 -43.80
C PRO A 2 31.92 21.14 -42.75
N SER A 3 31.76 21.97 -41.71
CA SER A 3 30.72 21.83 -40.71
C SER A 3 29.36 22.12 -41.34
N ARG A 4 28.40 21.21 -41.16
CA ARG A 4 27.02 21.39 -41.64
C ARG A 4 26.37 22.51 -40.83
N SER A 5 26.27 23.69 -41.42
CA SER A 5 25.53 24.83 -40.86
C SER A 5 24.05 24.45 -40.73
N THR A 6 23.61 24.16 -39.50
CA THR A 6 22.21 23.90 -39.20
C THR A 6 21.40 25.15 -39.54
N SER A 7 20.45 25.02 -40.47
CA SER A 7 19.66 26.14 -41.00
C SER A 7 19.00 26.93 -39.87
N SER A 8 19.22 28.26 -39.83
CA SER A 8 18.70 29.17 -38.78
C SER A 8 17.18 29.13 -38.60
N ARG A 9 16.45 28.64 -39.61
CA ARG A 9 15.01 28.41 -39.54
C ARG A 9 14.67 27.23 -38.62
N LEU A 10 15.45 26.14 -38.66
CA LEU A 10 15.26 24.98 -37.80
C LEU A 10 15.53 25.32 -36.33
N THR A 11 16.59 26.07 -36.04
CA THR A 11 16.89 26.53 -34.66
C THR A 11 15.78 27.41 -34.10
N ARG A 12 15.22 28.31 -34.91
CA ARG A 12 14.07 29.14 -34.51
C ARG A 12 12.81 28.32 -34.30
N ALA A 13 12.51 27.37 -35.19
CA ALA A 13 11.37 26.48 -35.05
C ALA A 13 11.47 25.60 -33.79
N ALA A 14 12.64 25.00 -33.54
CA ALA A 14 12.90 24.22 -32.34
C ALA A 14 12.80 25.06 -31.06
N GLY A 15 13.28 26.32 -31.09
CA GLY A 15 13.12 27.27 -29.99
C GLY A 15 11.64 27.59 -29.71
N ALA A 16 10.85 27.83 -30.75
CA ALA A 16 9.41 28.09 -30.63
C ALA A 16 8.66 26.88 -30.07
N GLU A 17 8.97 25.68 -30.56
CA GLU A 17 8.39 24.42 -30.09
C GLU A 17 8.69 24.17 -28.61
N ARG A 18 9.97 24.36 -28.21
CA ARG A 18 10.37 24.23 -26.81
C ARG A 18 9.60 25.22 -25.92
N MET A 19 9.41 26.45 -26.37
CA MET A 19 8.63 27.45 -25.62
C MET A 19 7.15 27.08 -25.54
N ALA A 20 6.56 26.48 -26.58
CA ALA A 20 5.19 25.99 -26.57
C ALA A 20 5.02 24.85 -25.55
N LEU A 21 5.90 23.85 -25.59
CA LEU A 21 5.89 22.70 -24.66
C LEU A 21 6.08 23.13 -23.20
N LEU A 22 6.93 24.13 -22.93
CA LEU A 22 7.10 24.66 -21.58
C LEU A 22 5.80 25.30 -21.05
N ARG A 23 5.09 26.07 -21.89
CA ARG A 23 3.79 26.65 -21.51
C ARG A 23 2.73 25.58 -21.28
N GLU A 24 2.71 24.54 -22.11
CA GLU A 24 1.78 23.42 -21.95
C GLU A 24 2.04 22.67 -20.64
N ARG A 25 3.30 22.36 -20.35
CA ARG A 25 3.70 21.76 -19.06
C ARG A 25 3.25 22.63 -17.90
N ASP A 26 3.50 23.94 -17.94
CA ASP A 26 3.11 24.84 -16.86
C ASP A 26 1.58 24.91 -16.69
N LYS A 27 0.81 24.85 -17.78
CA LYS A 27 -0.66 24.75 -17.75
C LYS A 27 -1.12 23.45 -17.10
N LEU A 28 -0.52 22.32 -17.46
CA LEU A 28 -0.85 21.01 -16.88
C LEU A 28 -0.51 20.94 -15.38
N THR A 29 0.65 21.49 -14.98
CA THR A 29 1.04 21.60 -13.57
C THR A 29 0.02 22.40 -12.77
N ARG A 30 -0.40 23.57 -13.26
CA ARG A 30 -1.44 24.37 -12.59
C ARG A 30 -2.77 23.62 -12.48
N ARG A 31 -3.16 22.87 -13.52
CA ARG A 31 -4.39 22.07 -13.48
C ARG A 31 -4.29 20.95 -12.45
N ARG A 32 -3.15 20.25 -12.39
CA ARG A 32 -2.88 19.24 -11.37
C ARG A 32 -2.99 19.83 -9.97
N ASP A 33 -2.34 20.96 -9.73
CA ASP A 33 -2.32 21.61 -8.41
C ASP A 33 -3.73 22.08 -8.00
N ALA A 34 -4.51 22.61 -8.94
CA ALA A 34 -5.91 22.98 -8.71
C ALA A 34 -6.79 21.75 -8.38
N THR A 35 -6.65 20.65 -9.12
CA THR A 35 -7.38 19.40 -8.82
C THR A 35 -6.97 18.81 -7.47
N ALA A 36 -5.68 18.88 -7.11
CA ALA A 36 -5.21 18.43 -5.80
C ALA A 36 -5.83 19.26 -4.66
N ALA A 37 -5.92 20.58 -4.83
CA ALA A 37 -6.59 21.44 -3.85
C ALA A 37 -8.09 21.15 -3.74
N GLN A 38 -8.77 20.87 -4.86
CA GLN A 38 -10.18 20.46 -4.86
C GLN A 38 -10.39 19.13 -4.14
N LEU A 39 -9.51 18.15 -4.37
CA LEU A 39 -9.57 16.86 -3.68
C LEU A 39 -9.40 17.03 -2.16
N ALA A 40 -8.39 17.81 -1.73
CA ALA A 40 -8.16 18.09 -0.32
C ALA A 40 -9.38 18.73 0.35
N ALA A 41 -10.06 19.67 -0.33
CA ALA A 41 -11.27 20.30 0.18
C ALA A 41 -12.45 19.31 0.31
N ILE A 42 -12.62 18.39 -0.65
CA ILE A 42 -13.65 17.34 -0.57
C ILE A 42 -13.35 16.37 0.58
N GLU A 43 -12.08 16.00 0.76
CA GLU A 43 -11.65 15.12 1.86
C GLU A 43 -11.91 15.77 3.23
N GLU A 44 -11.66 17.07 3.37
CA GLU A 44 -12.03 17.85 4.57
C GLU A 44 -13.55 17.84 4.82
N GLN A 45 -14.35 18.07 3.77
CA GLN A 45 -15.82 17.99 3.87
C GLN A 45 -16.32 16.60 4.25
N LEU A 46 -15.69 15.53 3.75
CA LEU A 46 -16.02 14.16 4.14
C LEU A 46 -15.70 13.93 5.61
N SER A 47 -14.54 14.39 6.08
CA SER A 47 -14.17 14.31 7.50
C SER A 47 -15.21 15.01 8.38
N ASP A 48 -15.63 16.23 8.03
CA ASP A 48 -16.67 16.97 8.75
C ASP A 48 -18.01 16.22 8.81
N VAL A 49 -18.42 15.57 7.72
CA VAL A 49 -19.65 14.79 7.66
C VAL A 49 -19.54 13.55 8.55
N GLU A 50 -18.41 12.86 8.50
CA GLU A 50 -18.16 11.69 9.34
C GLU A 50 -18.18 12.05 10.83
N GLU A 51 -17.54 13.15 11.24
CA GLU A 51 -17.60 13.63 12.64
C GLU A 51 -19.03 13.92 13.10
N ARG A 52 -19.86 14.49 12.22
CA ARG A 52 -21.28 14.73 12.54
C ARG A 52 -22.08 13.45 12.65
N LEU A 53 -21.82 12.45 11.80
CA LEU A 53 -22.46 11.14 11.90
C LEU A 53 -22.11 10.47 13.24
N GLU A 54 -20.84 10.51 13.65
CA GLU A 54 -20.40 9.98 14.95
C GLU A 54 -21.07 10.69 16.14
N LEU A 55 -21.31 12.00 16.04
CA LEU A 55 -22.08 12.75 17.05
C LEU A 55 -23.55 12.32 17.10
N ILE A 56 -24.18 12.09 15.94
CA ILE A 56 -25.57 11.63 15.85
C ILE A 56 -25.69 10.21 16.43
N ASP A 57 -24.80 9.30 16.07
CA ASP A 57 -24.80 7.91 16.56
C ASP A 57 -24.67 7.86 18.09
N ARG A 58 -23.91 8.79 18.70
CA ARG A 58 -23.80 8.93 20.15
C ARG A 58 -25.09 9.43 20.82
N LEU A 59 -25.84 10.31 20.14
CA LEU A 59 -27.06 10.92 20.67
C LEU A 59 -28.30 10.04 20.47
N VAL A 60 -28.25 9.12 19.51
CA VAL A 60 -29.34 8.18 19.23
C VAL A 60 -28.84 6.73 19.33
N PRO A 61 -28.61 6.21 20.56
CA PRO A 61 -28.17 4.82 20.76
C PRO A 61 -29.15 3.79 20.17
N GLU A 62 -30.42 4.17 20.00
CA GLU A 62 -31.51 3.29 19.59
C GLU A 62 -31.54 3.02 18.07
N ALA A 63 -30.89 3.85 17.25
CA ALA A 63 -30.76 3.65 15.81
C ALA A 63 -29.54 2.80 15.41
N ALA A 64 -28.57 2.62 16.32
CA ALA A 64 -27.37 1.82 16.09
C ALA A 64 -27.64 0.29 16.08
N ASN A 65 -28.86 -0.15 16.40
CA ASN A 65 -29.23 -1.57 16.48
C ASN A 65 -29.67 -2.21 15.14
N VAL A 66 -29.39 -1.58 13.99
CA VAL A 66 -29.66 -2.17 12.65
C VAL A 66 -28.38 -2.66 11.95
N HIS A 67 -27.24 -2.71 12.64
CA HIS A 67 -26.11 -3.55 12.18
C HIS A 67 -26.32 -5.01 12.65
N PRO A 68 -26.12 -6.02 11.78
CA PRO A 68 -26.45 -7.41 12.11
C PRO A 68 -25.63 -7.93 13.30
N LEU A 69 -26.31 -8.74 14.12
CA LEU A 69 -25.79 -9.38 15.34
C LEU A 69 -24.40 -10.03 15.20
N PRO A 70 -23.62 -10.07 16.30
CA PRO A 70 -22.29 -10.67 16.33
C PRO A 70 -22.37 -12.19 16.21
N ALA A 71 -21.55 -12.77 15.33
CA ALA A 71 -21.22 -14.17 15.40
C ALA A 71 -20.36 -14.41 16.65
N ARG A 72 -20.86 -15.26 17.56
CA ARG A 72 -20.15 -15.73 18.75
C ARG A 72 -18.93 -16.58 18.38
N GLY A 73 -17.83 -16.35 19.12
CA GLY A 73 -16.67 -17.24 19.27
C GLY A 73 -15.40 -16.54 18.79
N VAL A 74 -14.44 -16.13 19.62
CA VAL A 74 -13.87 -16.82 20.78
C VAL A 74 -13.41 -15.78 21.81
N GLU A 75 -13.80 -15.94 23.08
CA GLU A 75 -13.09 -15.28 24.18
C GLU A 75 -11.69 -15.87 24.29
N SER A 76 -10.66 -15.06 24.05
CA SER A 76 -9.34 -15.22 24.63
C SER A 76 -8.72 -13.83 24.74
N GLY A 77 -8.32 -13.50 25.97
CA GLY A 77 -8.15 -12.14 26.45
C GLY A 77 -7.02 -11.35 25.78
N ASP A 78 -7.15 -10.04 25.94
CA ASP A 78 -6.21 -8.99 25.53
C ASP A 78 -6.20 -8.80 24.00
N GLY A 79 -6.96 -7.82 23.51
CA GLY A 79 -7.08 -7.50 22.08
C GLY A 79 -5.71 -7.34 21.39
N LEU A 80 -5.72 -7.38 20.05
CA LEU A 80 -4.53 -7.30 19.21
C LEU A 80 -3.64 -6.11 19.60
N LYS A 81 -2.33 -6.35 19.65
CA LYS A 81 -1.28 -5.37 19.96
C LYS A 81 -0.13 -5.48 18.96
N GLY A 82 0.51 -4.35 18.67
CA GLY A 82 1.77 -4.30 17.91
C GLY A 82 1.71 -5.01 16.56
N ALA A 83 2.64 -5.94 16.34
CA ALA A 83 2.77 -6.71 15.09
C ALA A 83 1.54 -7.58 14.79
N ALA A 84 0.83 -8.07 15.81
CA ALA A 84 -0.37 -8.88 15.62
C ALA A 84 -1.49 -8.09 14.94
N ILE A 85 -1.59 -6.77 15.20
CA ILE A 85 -2.54 -5.89 14.49
C ILE A 85 -2.19 -5.83 13.01
N ARG A 86 -0.89 -5.69 12.69
CA ARG A 86 -0.44 -5.58 11.29
C ARG A 86 -0.70 -6.85 10.53
N GLN A 87 -0.36 -8.00 11.11
CA GLN A 87 -0.59 -9.30 10.50
C GLN A 87 -2.08 -9.54 10.24
N ALA A 88 -2.93 -9.40 11.26
CA ALA A 88 -4.37 -9.61 11.11
C ALA A 88 -4.99 -8.66 10.07
N ALA A 89 -4.54 -7.39 10.03
CA ALA A 89 -5.00 -6.42 9.04
C ALA A 89 -4.67 -6.88 7.60
N ILE A 90 -3.46 -7.40 7.37
CA ILE A 90 -3.03 -7.88 6.06
C ILE A 90 -3.79 -9.14 5.67
N ASP A 91 -3.96 -10.08 6.61
CA ASP A 91 -4.72 -11.32 6.40
C ASP A 91 -6.16 -11.03 5.96
N VAL A 92 -6.81 -10.05 6.62
CA VAL A 92 -8.16 -9.59 6.25
C VAL A 92 -8.21 -9.06 4.82
N LEU A 93 -7.22 -8.26 4.37
CA LEU A 93 -7.21 -7.78 2.99
C LEU A 93 -6.97 -8.89 1.97
N LEU A 94 -6.07 -9.82 2.27
CA LEU A 94 -5.77 -10.94 1.38
C LEU A 94 -6.95 -11.90 1.24
N ALA A 95 -7.81 -12.00 2.25
CA ALA A 95 -9.00 -12.84 2.23
C ALA A 95 -10.16 -12.25 1.39
N ARG A 96 -10.10 -10.97 0.98
CA ARG A 96 -11.20 -10.30 0.27
C ARG A 96 -11.32 -10.76 -1.19
N PRO A 97 -12.54 -10.85 -1.74
CA PRO A 97 -12.75 -10.86 -3.19
C PRO A 97 -12.22 -9.56 -3.79
N GLY A 98 -11.32 -9.64 -4.78
CA GLY A 98 -10.58 -8.48 -5.29
C GLY A 98 -9.22 -8.26 -4.60
N GLY A 99 -8.97 -8.93 -3.48
CA GLY A 99 -7.69 -8.97 -2.78
C GLY A 99 -7.15 -7.57 -2.47
N ALA A 100 -5.97 -7.28 -3.00
CA ALA A 100 -5.14 -6.16 -2.62
C ALA A 100 -5.48 -4.82 -3.29
N GLU A 101 -6.75 -4.61 -3.60
CA GLU A 101 -7.21 -3.30 -4.05
C GLU A 101 -7.02 -2.25 -2.94
N PRO A 102 -6.69 -1.00 -3.30
CA PRO A 102 -6.60 0.09 -2.33
C PRO A 102 -7.87 0.26 -1.51
N ILE A 103 -7.71 0.42 -0.19
CA ILE A 103 -8.81 0.48 0.78
C ILE A 103 -8.70 1.70 1.68
N HIS A 104 -9.84 2.31 2.00
CA HIS A 104 -9.89 3.38 3.00
C HIS A 104 -9.72 2.80 4.41
N TYR A 105 -8.96 3.48 5.27
CA TYR A 105 -8.59 2.95 6.58
C TYR A 105 -9.78 2.64 7.48
N LYS A 106 -10.87 3.43 7.42
CA LYS A 106 -12.09 3.16 8.20
C LYS A 106 -12.75 1.85 7.75
N THR A 107 -12.86 1.66 6.43
CA THR A 107 -13.39 0.42 5.85
C THR A 107 -12.52 -0.77 6.23
N TRP A 108 -11.20 -0.62 6.15
CA TRP A 108 -10.27 -1.67 6.55
C TRP A 108 -10.40 -2.04 8.02
N PHE A 109 -10.48 -1.04 8.90
CA PHE A 109 -10.67 -1.25 10.32
C PHE A 109 -12.01 -1.96 10.62
N HIS A 110 -13.08 -1.57 9.94
CA HIS A 110 -14.38 -2.22 10.07
C HIS A 110 -14.36 -3.68 9.60
N GLU A 111 -13.65 -3.99 8.50
CA GLU A 111 -13.48 -5.36 8.03
C GLU A 111 -12.67 -6.22 9.03
N LEU A 112 -11.66 -5.62 9.67
CA LEU A 112 -10.90 -6.26 10.75
C LEU A 112 -11.81 -6.63 11.94
N GLU A 113 -12.66 -5.70 12.38
CA GLU A 113 -13.63 -5.97 13.46
C GLU A 113 -14.67 -7.01 13.05
N THR A 114 -15.16 -6.96 11.81
CA THR A 114 -16.12 -7.93 11.27
C THR A 114 -15.52 -9.33 11.18
N ALA A 115 -14.20 -9.45 10.98
CA ALA A 115 -13.46 -10.71 11.04
C ALA A 115 -13.25 -11.22 12.48
N GLY A 116 -13.76 -10.53 13.50
CA GLY A 116 -13.65 -10.92 14.91
C GLY A 116 -12.35 -10.46 15.59
N HIS A 117 -11.58 -9.57 14.95
CA HIS A 117 -10.36 -9.04 15.52
C HIS A 117 -10.62 -7.72 16.25
N HIS A 118 -10.25 -7.65 17.53
CA HIS A 118 -10.37 -6.43 18.33
C HIS A 118 -9.00 -5.80 18.59
N VAL A 119 -8.84 -4.51 18.33
CA VAL A 119 -7.59 -3.77 18.61
C VAL A 119 -7.61 -3.22 20.04
N ALA A 120 -6.58 -3.50 20.83
CA ALA A 120 -6.50 -3.00 22.20
C ALA A 120 -6.09 -1.51 22.25
N GLY A 121 -6.75 -0.73 23.10
CA GLY A 121 -6.37 0.66 23.38
C GLY A 121 -7.56 1.55 23.73
N LYS A 122 -7.27 2.78 24.18
CA LYS A 122 -8.30 3.82 24.43
C LYS A 122 -8.97 4.28 23.14
N ASP A 123 -8.20 4.32 22.06
CA ASP A 123 -8.65 4.64 20.70
C ASP A 123 -8.14 3.54 19.74
N PRO A 124 -8.94 2.49 19.53
CA PRO A 124 -8.55 1.35 18.69
C PRO A 124 -8.22 1.75 17.24
N LEU A 125 -8.93 2.71 16.67
CA LEU A 125 -8.73 3.16 15.30
C LEU A 125 -7.39 3.90 15.15
N ALA A 126 -7.06 4.80 16.07
CA ALA A 126 -5.76 5.47 16.07
C ALA A 126 -4.60 4.49 16.30
N VAL A 127 -4.78 3.50 17.17
CA VAL A 127 -3.79 2.43 17.39
C VAL A 127 -3.60 1.61 16.11
N PHE A 128 -4.69 1.20 15.47
CA PHE A 128 -4.69 0.50 14.19
C PHE A 128 -3.93 1.30 13.12
N LEU A 129 -4.28 2.56 12.91
CA LEU A 129 -3.63 3.46 11.96
C LEU A 129 -2.13 3.58 12.20
N THR A 130 -1.74 3.70 13.47
CA THR A 130 -0.34 3.77 13.88
C THR A 130 0.39 2.47 13.54
N GLN A 131 -0.24 1.32 13.75
CA GLN A 131 0.37 0.03 13.44
C GLN A 131 0.45 -0.20 11.93
N ILE A 132 -0.62 -0.03 11.15
CA ILE A 132 -0.56 -0.25 9.70
C ILE A 132 0.44 0.69 9.02
N SER A 133 0.59 1.93 9.51
CA SER A 133 1.58 2.88 8.98
C SER A 133 3.04 2.47 9.26
N ARG A 134 3.26 1.54 10.20
CA ARG A 134 4.58 0.96 10.52
C ARG A 134 4.84 -0.37 9.83
N SER A 135 3.85 -0.92 9.13
CA SER A 135 4.02 -2.17 8.40
C SER A 135 4.95 -1.95 7.20
N PRO A 136 5.92 -2.84 6.95
CA PRO A 136 6.80 -2.75 5.79
C PRO A 136 6.09 -3.05 4.46
N VAL A 137 4.90 -3.68 4.50
CA VAL A 137 4.16 -4.12 3.31
C VAL A 137 2.88 -3.31 3.07
N VAL A 138 2.69 -2.20 3.79
CA VAL A 138 1.55 -1.31 3.62
C VAL A 138 2.06 0.05 3.20
N ARG A 139 1.51 0.60 2.12
CA ARG A 139 1.82 1.95 1.67
C ARG A 139 0.57 2.80 1.54
N ARG A 140 0.73 4.10 1.80
CA ARG A 140 -0.29 5.10 1.51
C ARG A 140 -0.34 5.34 0.01
N THR A 141 -1.55 5.46 -0.52
CA THR A 141 -1.75 5.87 -1.91
C THR A 141 -1.67 7.38 -2.02
N SER A 142 -1.90 7.93 -3.23
CA SER A 142 -2.04 9.37 -3.44
C SER A 142 -3.35 9.94 -2.88
N ARG A 143 -4.34 9.10 -2.55
CA ARG A 143 -5.60 9.50 -1.93
C ARG A 143 -5.46 9.50 -0.41
N SER A 144 -5.97 10.54 0.25
CA SER A 144 -5.91 10.61 1.71
C SER A 144 -6.72 9.47 2.34
N GLY A 145 -6.21 8.92 3.44
CA GLY A 145 -6.86 7.82 4.16
C GLY A 145 -6.87 6.48 3.42
N VAL A 146 -6.30 6.37 2.21
CA VAL A 146 -6.33 5.13 1.42
C VAL A 146 -4.96 4.46 1.43
N TYR A 147 -4.97 3.16 1.74
CA TYR A 147 -3.80 2.31 1.88
C TYR A 147 -3.90 1.13 0.91
N GLU A 148 -2.75 0.57 0.54
CA GLU A 148 -2.66 -0.63 -0.30
C GLU A 148 -1.49 -1.50 0.13
N LEU A 149 -1.53 -2.79 -0.24
CA LEU A 149 -0.44 -3.72 0.02
C LEU A 149 0.68 -3.52 -1.02
N ASP A 150 1.90 -3.38 -0.52
CA ASP A 150 3.11 -3.33 -1.34
C ASP A 150 3.72 -4.74 -1.46
N PHE A 151 3.36 -5.45 -2.52
CA PHE A 151 3.91 -6.77 -2.80
C PHE A 151 5.37 -6.77 -3.25
N ASP A 152 5.92 -5.61 -3.60
CA ASP A 152 7.31 -5.48 -4.00
C ASP A 152 8.21 -5.18 -2.78
N ALA A 153 7.62 -4.87 -1.62
CA ALA A 153 8.34 -4.58 -0.38
C ALA A 153 9.39 -5.64 0.01
N PRO A 154 9.12 -6.96 -0.01
CA PRO A 154 10.14 -7.97 0.29
C PRO A 154 11.35 -7.88 -0.65
N ALA A 155 11.11 -7.71 -1.96
CA ALA A 155 12.20 -7.60 -2.94
C ALA A 155 13.02 -6.31 -2.72
N ASN A 156 12.35 -5.19 -2.45
CA ASN A 156 12.99 -3.90 -2.16
C ASN A 156 13.83 -3.96 -0.88
N LEU A 157 13.35 -4.66 0.15
CA LEU A 157 14.07 -4.88 1.42
C LEU A 157 15.31 -5.75 1.23
N ARG A 158 15.22 -6.86 0.47
CA ARG A 158 16.40 -7.68 0.10
C ARG A 158 17.46 -6.86 -0.62
N ALA A 159 17.04 -6.10 -1.65
CA ALA A 159 17.97 -5.23 -2.38
C ALA A 159 18.59 -4.14 -1.49
N ARG A 160 17.85 -3.65 -0.48
CA ARG A 160 18.39 -2.71 0.51
C ARG A 160 19.43 -3.38 1.42
N LEU A 161 19.17 -4.60 1.89
CA LEU A 161 20.12 -5.36 2.71
C LEU A 161 21.41 -5.65 1.96
N GLU A 162 21.34 -6.05 0.69
CA GLU A 162 22.52 -6.24 -0.16
C GLU A 162 23.39 -4.98 -0.23
N ARG A 163 22.78 -3.80 -0.44
CA ARG A 163 23.50 -2.52 -0.46
C ARG A 163 24.12 -2.18 0.90
N LEU A 164 23.42 -2.43 2.00
CA LEU A 164 23.93 -2.18 3.35
C LEU A 164 25.11 -3.10 3.68
N HIS A 165 25.03 -4.38 3.32
CA HIS A 165 26.14 -5.33 3.47
C HIS A 165 27.35 -4.96 2.62
N ALA A 166 27.15 -4.56 1.36
CA ALA A 166 28.22 -4.06 0.51
C ALA A 166 28.94 -2.87 1.15
N ARG A 167 28.16 -1.89 1.64
CA ARG A 167 28.67 -0.71 2.35
C ARG A 167 29.47 -1.06 3.62
N LEU A 168 28.96 -1.99 4.43
CA LEU A 168 29.65 -2.46 5.63
C LEU A 168 30.97 -3.16 5.29
N SER A 169 30.98 -3.94 4.21
CA SER A 169 32.18 -4.63 3.71
C SER A 169 33.25 -3.62 3.27
N GLU A 170 32.88 -2.61 2.48
CA GLU A 170 33.79 -1.53 2.07
C GLU A 170 34.43 -0.82 3.27
N GLN A 171 33.64 -0.51 4.31
CA GLN A 171 34.11 0.15 5.54
C GLN A 171 35.00 -0.74 6.43
N SER A 172 34.98 -2.05 6.22
CA SER A 172 35.80 -3.00 7.00
C SER A 172 37.25 -3.04 6.49
N HIS A 173 37.49 -2.58 5.26
CA HIS A 173 38.81 -2.54 4.62
C HIS A 173 39.54 -1.19 4.79
N ALA A 174 38.85 -0.16 5.30
CA ALA A 174 39.43 1.17 5.50
C ALA A 174 40.10 1.33 6.88
N PRO A 175 41.25 2.01 7.00
CA PRO A 175 41.85 2.33 8.30
C PRO A 175 40.91 3.25 9.10
N GLY A 176 40.42 2.77 10.25
CA GLY A 176 39.26 3.36 10.92
C GLY A 176 39.58 4.54 11.85
N SER A 177 39.01 5.70 11.54
CA SER A 177 38.85 6.83 12.46
C SER A 177 37.69 6.59 13.46
N ALA A 178 37.52 7.50 14.44
CA ALA A 178 36.37 7.46 15.33
C ALA A 178 35.04 7.70 14.58
N ALA A 179 35.05 8.52 13.53
CA ALA A 179 33.89 8.76 12.70
C ALA A 179 33.47 7.50 11.92
N ASP A 180 34.45 6.73 11.43
CA ASP A 180 34.17 5.47 10.72
C ASP A 180 33.53 4.41 11.63
N ARG A 181 33.82 4.44 12.93
CA ARG A 181 33.14 3.57 13.91
C ARG A 181 31.66 3.94 14.08
N VAL A 182 31.37 5.23 14.26
CA VAL A 182 30.00 5.72 14.40
C VAL A 182 29.17 5.39 13.16
N GLU A 183 29.73 5.59 11.96
CA GLU A 183 29.03 5.25 10.73
C GLU A 183 28.82 3.73 10.56
N ARG A 184 29.81 2.91 10.96
CA ARG A 184 29.66 1.45 10.96
C ARG A 184 28.52 1.00 11.88
N ASP A 185 28.48 1.52 13.10
CA ASP A 185 27.44 1.20 14.08
C ASP A 185 26.05 1.58 13.55
N ARG A 186 25.96 2.72 12.86
CA ARG A 186 24.73 3.13 12.16
C ARG A 186 24.33 2.13 11.07
N VAL A 187 25.25 1.71 10.21
CA VAL A 187 24.97 0.74 9.14
C VAL A 187 24.51 -0.60 9.72
N VAL A 188 25.16 -1.08 10.79
CA VAL A 188 24.76 -2.31 11.50
C VAL A 188 23.35 -2.18 12.08
N ALA A 189 23.01 -1.04 12.68
CA ALA A 189 21.66 -0.79 13.17
C ALA A 189 20.62 -0.76 12.03
N GLU A 190 20.96 -0.16 10.88
CA GLU A 190 20.09 -0.14 9.70
C GLU A 190 19.88 -1.54 9.09
N ILE A 191 20.90 -2.41 9.10
CA ILE A 191 20.79 -3.82 8.71
C ILE A 191 19.78 -4.53 9.61
N ALA A 192 19.96 -4.46 10.94
CA ALA A 192 19.06 -5.12 11.89
C ALA A 192 17.61 -4.61 11.82
N ILE A 193 17.38 -3.36 11.39
CA ILE A 193 16.03 -2.84 11.11
C ILE A 193 15.47 -3.44 9.82
N ALA A 194 16.28 -3.47 8.75
CA ALA A 194 15.85 -3.97 7.44
C ALA A 194 15.62 -5.50 7.45
N GLU A 195 16.39 -6.27 8.21
CA GLU A 195 16.19 -7.71 8.41
C GLU A 195 14.85 -7.99 9.08
N ARG A 196 14.58 -7.35 10.23
CA ARG A 196 13.28 -7.49 10.92
C ARG A 196 12.09 -7.09 10.04
N ALA A 197 12.26 -6.03 9.25
CA ALA A 197 11.23 -5.61 8.30
C ALA A 197 11.04 -6.62 7.16
N LEU A 198 12.11 -7.27 6.70
CA LEU A 198 12.04 -8.32 5.69
C LEU A 198 11.35 -9.57 6.24
N ASP A 199 11.74 -10.03 7.43
CA ASP A 199 11.12 -11.17 8.09
C ASP A 199 9.60 -10.96 8.25
N GLU A 200 9.20 -9.76 8.69
CA GLU A 200 7.80 -9.39 8.79
C GLU A 200 7.11 -9.36 7.42
N ALA A 201 7.76 -8.81 6.40
CA ALA A 201 7.19 -8.72 5.06
C ALA A 201 7.01 -10.09 4.38
N GLU A 202 7.96 -11.00 4.57
CA GLU A 202 7.91 -12.38 4.07
C GLU A 202 6.90 -13.23 4.84
N GLY A 203 6.73 -12.99 6.15
CA GLY A 203 5.72 -13.65 6.96
C GLY A 203 4.30 -13.18 6.62
N ALA A 204 4.13 -11.89 6.30
CA ALA A 204 2.82 -11.30 6.08
C ALA A 204 2.26 -11.49 4.67
N LEU A 205 3.11 -11.54 3.66
CA LEU A 205 2.68 -11.72 2.27
C LEU A 205 2.89 -13.16 1.84
N PRO A 206 1.90 -13.80 1.19
CA PRO A 206 2.14 -15.09 0.56
C PRO A 206 3.28 -14.93 -0.44
N ALA A 207 4.21 -15.89 -0.46
CA ALA A 207 5.19 -15.99 -1.53
C ALA A 207 4.40 -15.87 -2.85
N ARG A 208 4.84 -14.98 -3.76
CA ARG A 208 4.25 -14.84 -5.11
C ARG A 208 4.49 -16.13 -5.91
N GLY A 209 3.88 -17.22 -5.48
CA GLY A 209 3.83 -18.52 -6.14
C GLY A 209 2.51 -18.61 -6.89
N ASP A 210 2.62 -18.74 -8.22
CA ASP A 210 1.69 -19.48 -9.08
C ASP A 210 0.24 -18.97 -9.23
N GLY A 211 -0.05 -17.73 -8.86
CA GLY A 211 -1.34 -17.09 -9.20
C GLY A 211 -1.60 -16.95 -10.71
N ARG A 212 -0.54 -16.98 -11.55
CA ARG A 212 -0.70 -17.02 -13.02
C ARG A 212 -1.18 -18.38 -13.54
N GLU A 213 -1.03 -19.48 -12.80
CA GLU A 213 -1.56 -20.79 -13.21
C GLU A 213 -3.04 -20.97 -12.84
N ARG A 214 -3.52 -20.36 -11.74
CA ARG A 214 -4.93 -20.50 -11.33
C ARG A 214 -5.92 -19.74 -12.21
N ALA A 215 -5.53 -18.59 -12.76
CA ALA A 215 -6.38 -17.87 -13.72
C ALA A 215 -6.50 -18.60 -15.09
N ALA A 216 -5.50 -19.40 -15.49
CA ALA A 216 -5.52 -20.16 -16.73
C ALA A 216 -6.27 -21.50 -16.64
N GLY A 217 -6.62 -21.95 -15.43
CA GLY A 217 -7.31 -23.22 -15.18
C GLY A 217 -8.84 -23.15 -15.25
N HIS A 218 -9.44 -21.95 -15.14
CA HIS A 218 -10.91 -21.80 -15.09
C HIS A 218 -11.56 -21.69 -16.48
N GLU A 219 -10.81 -21.40 -17.54
CA GLU A 219 -11.36 -21.28 -18.90
C GLU A 219 -11.41 -22.59 -19.70
N ARG A 220 -10.81 -23.70 -19.22
CA ARG A 220 -10.79 -24.99 -19.97
C ARG A 220 -11.89 -25.98 -19.60
N GLY A 221 -12.78 -25.65 -18.66
CA GLY A 221 -13.85 -26.54 -18.20
C GLY A 221 -15.20 -26.40 -18.92
N ALA A 222 -15.41 -25.35 -19.70
CA ALA A 222 -16.76 -24.97 -20.17
C ALA A 222 -17.13 -25.40 -21.61
N THR A 223 -16.31 -26.21 -22.29
CA THR A 223 -16.52 -26.54 -23.73
C THR A 223 -16.68 -28.02 -24.06
N HIS A 224 -17.06 -28.88 -23.10
CA HIS A 224 -17.31 -30.30 -23.36
C HIS A 224 -18.63 -30.81 -22.76
N ASP A 225 -19.76 -30.18 -23.11
CA ASP A 225 -21.08 -30.83 -22.96
C ASP A 225 -22.12 -30.29 -23.96
N ARG A 226 -21.87 -30.46 -25.25
CA ARG A 226 -22.89 -30.35 -26.32
C ARG A 226 -22.56 -31.30 -27.45
N GLY A 227 -22.89 -32.57 -27.29
CA GLY A 227 -22.63 -33.53 -28.36
C GLY A 227 -23.10 -34.94 -28.07
N ARG A 228 -24.31 -35.13 -27.51
CA ARG A 228 -24.90 -36.47 -27.40
C ARG A 228 -26.43 -36.50 -27.36
N GLU A 229 -27.06 -35.80 -28.30
CA GLU A 229 -28.44 -36.10 -28.69
C GLU A 229 -28.58 -35.98 -30.21
N ARG A 230 -28.32 -37.08 -30.91
CA ARG A 230 -28.93 -37.44 -32.20
C ARG A 230 -28.47 -38.84 -32.60
N ALA A 231 -29.43 -39.61 -33.10
CA ALA A 231 -29.34 -40.94 -33.70
C ALA A 231 -29.39 -42.15 -32.75
N ALA A 232 -30.62 -42.59 -32.47
CA ALA A 232 -31.00 -43.99 -32.55
C ALA A 232 -32.47 -44.06 -33.02
N GLY A 233 -32.64 -43.87 -34.33
CA GLY A 233 -33.69 -44.48 -35.14
C GLY A 233 -33.00 -45.45 -36.08
#